data_AF-A0A1J0RC54-F1
#
_entry.id   AF-A0A1J0RC54-F1
#
_cell.length_a   1.000
_cell.length_b   1.000
_cell.length_c   1.000
_cell.angle_alpha   90.00
_cell.angle_beta   90.00
_cell.angle_gamma   90.00
#
_symmetry.space_group_name_H-M   'P 1'
#
loop_
_entity.id
_entity.type
_entity.pdbx_description
1 polymer ?
#
loop_
_entity_poly.entity_id
_entity_poly.type
_entity_poly.pdbx_seq_one_letter_code
_entity_poly.pdbx_strand_id
1 'polypeptide(L)'
;MTNKAAITKSKTVATALVVVVAAAFLAVDQAKGAAPTKGDNAAAFSSLCLAINSALKPKLPPPINTEADNILNFAAAVNLTTIGSEGLSDVVSKHQKTAGDLQKDSIQSKVCEGVHWEFCSKGGKKAAELKANGDFQALRNAQISPANKLKIIATVAAIKEAAEQIQSTKTAAEDKTIATELAEALYGQQQEPAEIKLATAETNRQAACGRTSTSTQGSLAVGSLVGTALCLCAKDSQQTAANACTTETKYDLQIAADADINVKSDWELLKTACDAQATETTGTPEAIAAALATLTANTAAKKSSGNYVNVLGHLPGNGAGGCDGAADGTNGGACAYYGKADETGGVGRTKWA
;
A
#
# COMPACT_ATOMS: atom_id res chain seq x y z
N MET A 1 -39.76 -34.33 15.57
CA MET A 1 -39.63 -33.37 16.69
C MET A 1 -38.17 -33.37 17.13
N THR A 2 -37.25 -32.84 16.30
CA THR A 2 -36.66 -31.48 16.38
C THR A 2 -36.10 -31.10 17.76
N ASN A 3 -34.77 -31.13 17.90
CA ASN A 3 -34.01 -29.88 17.99
C ASN A 3 -32.51 -30.10 17.70
N LYS A 4 -32.07 -29.54 16.57
CA LYS A 4 -30.66 -29.27 16.23
C LYS A 4 -30.32 -27.90 16.82
N ALA A 5 -29.37 -27.82 17.75
CA ALA A 5 -28.75 -26.56 18.13
C ALA A 5 -27.55 -26.32 17.20
N ALA A 6 -27.71 -25.37 16.28
CA ALA A 6 -26.64 -24.85 15.45
C ALA A 6 -25.76 -23.91 16.30
N ILE A 7 -24.46 -24.17 16.31
CA ILE A 7 -23.45 -23.28 16.87
C ILE A 7 -23.23 -22.16 15.85
N THR A 8 -23.83 -21.00 16.10
CA THR A 8 -23.65 -19.79 15.29
C THR A 8 -22.28 -19.18 15.58
N LYS A 9 -21.43 -19.11 14.56
CA LYS A 9 -20.16 -18.37 14.54
C LYS A 9 -20.41 -16.91 14.94
N SER A 10 -19.83 -16.47 16.06
CA SER A 10 -19.74 -15.05 16.39
C SER A 10 -18.74 -14.39 15.44
N LYS A 11 -19.25 -13.70 14.42
CA LYS A 11 -18.52 -12.69 13.67
C LYS A 11 -18.84 -11.34 14.30
N THR A 12 -18.05 -10.91 15.26
CA THR A 12 -18.00 -9.49 15.64
C THR A 12 -17.17 -8.76 14.59
N VAL A 13 -17.80 -8.43 13.46
CA VAL A 13 -17.30 -7.39 12.57
C VAL A 13 -17.63 -6.08 13.27
N ALA A 14 -16.63 -5.45 13.89
CA ALA A 14 -16.73 -4.07 14.32
C ALA A 14 -16.91 -3.22 13.06
N THR A 15 -18.15 -2.80 12.81
CA THR A 15 -18.48 -1.84 11.75
C THR A 15 -17.91 -0.48 12.16
N ALA A 16 -16.67 -0.20 11.76
CA ALA A 16 -16.13 1.14 11.79
C ALA A 16 -16.90 1.97 10.76
N LEU A 17 -17.83 2.79 11.24
CA LEU A 17 -18.56 3.75 10.42
C LEU A 17 -17.56 4.83 9.98
N VAL A 18 -17.00 4.69 8.78
CA VAL A 18 -16.20 5.74 8.15
C VAL A 18 -17.17 6.86 7.76
N VAL A 19 -17.18 7.94 8.54
CA VAL A 19 -17.87 9.17 8.17
C VAL A 19 -17.03 9.84 7.09
N VAL A 20 -17.33 9.52 5.82
CA VAL A 20 -16.86 10.31 4.67
C VAL A 20 -17.62 11.62 4.72
N VAL A 21 -16.98 12.68 5.23
CA VAL A 21 -17.48 14.04 5.02
C VAL A 21 -17.23 14.38 3.55
N ALA A 22 -18.18 14.01 2.69
CA ALA A 22 -18.28 14.56 1.35
C ALA A 22 -18.64 16.04 1.50
N ALA A 23 -17.63 16.91 1.50
CA ALA A 23 -17.86 18.33 1.34
C ALA A 23 -18.61 18.54 0.02
N ALA A 24 -19.76 19.19 0.11
CA ALA A 24 -20.62 19.47 -1.02
C ALA A 24 -19.87 20.31 -2.07
N PHE A 25 -19.50 19.69 -3.19
CA PHE A 25 -19.04 20.39 -4.38
C PHE A 25 -20.24 21.03 -5.09
N LEU A 26 -20.64 22.22 -4.69
CA LEU A 26 -21.55 23.05 -5.47
C LEU A 26 -21.16 24.53 -5.37
N ALA A 27 -20.26 24.94 -6.28
CA ALA A 27 -20.32 26.20 -7.02
C ALA A 27 -19.24 26.16 -8.11
N VAL A 28 -19.61 25.83 -9.35
CA VAL A 28 -18.78 26.16 -10.50
C VAL A 28 -18.97 27.64 -10.76
N ASP A 29 -18.24 28.49 -10.05
CA ASP A 29 -18.01 29.84 -10.55
C ASP A 29 -17.10 29.69 -11.76
N GLN A 30 -17.65 29.92 -12.94
CA GLN A 30 -16.87 30.19 -14.14
C GLN A 30 -16.20 31.55 -13.95
N ALA A 31 -15.14 31.57 -13.13
CA ALA A 31 -14.32 32.73 -12.90
C ALA A 31 -13.67 33.12 -14.23
N LYS A 32 -13.97 34.34 -14.68
CA LYS A 32 -13.25 35.00 -15.78
C LYS A 32 -11.77 35.04 -15.40
N GLY A 33 -10.91 34.69 -16.35
CA GLY A 33 -9.48 34.40 -16.15
C GLY A 33 -8.76 35.41 -15.27
N ALA A 34 -8.46 34.99 -14.05
CA ALA A 34 -7.65 35.68 -13.05
C ALA A 34 -6.70 34.64 -12.42
N ALA A 35 -5.51 35.09 -11.98
CA ALA A 35 -4.52 34.23 -11.31
C ALA A 35 -5.16 33.51 -10.11
N PRO A 36 -4.72 32.27 -9.78
CA PRO A 36 -5.24 31.61 -8.60
C PRO A 36 -4.95 32.48 -7.38
N THR A 37 -6.02 32.96 -6.77
CA THR A 37 -6.00 33.77 -5.56
C THR A 37 -5.84 32.87 -4.33
N LYS A 38 -5.83 33.51 -3.16
CA LYS A 38 -5.73 32.83 -1.87
C LYS A 38 -6.76 31.70 -1.76
N GLY A 39 -6.27 30.46 -1.66
CA GLY A 39 -7.07 29.27 -1.43
C GLY A 39 -7.72 28.63 -2.66
N ASP A 40 -7.50 29.12 -3.87
CA ASP A 40 -8.15 28.56 -5.08
C ASP A 40 -7.79 27.08 -5.34
N ASN A 41 -6.63 26.64 -4.86
CA ASN A 41 -6.19 25.24 -4.88
C ASN A 41 -6.37 24.51 -3.54
N ALA A 42 -6.96 25.12 -2.52
CA ALA A 42 -7.03 24.52 -1.17
C ALA A 42 -7.76 23.16 -1.17
N ALA A 43 -8.87 23.02 -1.90
CA ALA A 43 -9.58 21.75 -1.99
C ALA A 43 -8.77 20.67 -2.75
N ALA A 44 -8.12 21.06 -3.85
CA ALA A 44 -7.27 20.15 -4.63
C ALA A 44 -6.06 19.69 -3.79
N PHE A 45 -5.41 20.62 -3.09
CA PHE A 45 -4.29 20.34 -2.21
C PHE A 45 -4.70 19.49 -1.01
N SER A 46 -5.86 19.77 -0.38
CA SER A 46 -6.39 18.93 0.71
C SER A 46 -6.61 17.48 0.25
N SER A 47 -7.14 17.27 -0.96
CA SER A 47 -7.28 15.91 -1.50
C SER A 47 -5.93 15.21 -1.73
N LEU A 48 -4.90 15.97 -2.13
CA LEU A 48 -3.53 15.47 -2.27
C LEU A 48 -2.87 15.18 -0.91
N CYS A 49 -3.18 15.97 0.11
CA CYS A 49 -2.69 15.76 1.47
C CYS A 49 -3.08 14.40 2.05
N LEU A 50 -4.20 13.81 1.61
CA LEU A 50 -4.56 12.44 2.00
C LEU A 50 -3.50 11.42 1.55
N ALA A 51 -2.98 11.56 0.32
CA ALA A 51 -1.92 10.70 -0.21
C ALA A 51 -0.56 11.04 0.39
N ILE A 52 -0.21 12.34 0.48
CA ILE A 52 1.05 12.80 1.09
C ILE A 52 1.17 12.32 2.54
N ASN A 53 0.14 12.51 3.36
CA ASN A 53 0.15 12.07 4.75
C ASN A 53 0.24 10.55 4.87
N SER A 54 -0.38 9.81 3.95
CA SER A 54 -0.29 8.35 3.95
C SER A 54 1.13 7.86 3.63
N ALA A 55 1.84 8.55 2.74
CA ALA A 55 3.25 8.27 2.45
C ALA A 55 4.19 8.72 3.59
N LEU A 56 3.90 9.83 4.27
CA LEU A 56 4.69 10.33 5.41
C LEU A 56 4.48 9.52 6.70
N LYS A 57 3.28 8.96 6.89
CA LYS A 57 2.86 8.27 8.12
C LYS A 57 2.24 6.90 7.82
N PRO A 58 2.96 5.98 7.15
CA PRO A 58 2.41 4.68 6.85
C PRO A 58 2.08 3.88 8.10
N LYS A 59 0.92 3.24 8.12
CA LYS A 59 0.59 2.22 9.11
C LYS A 59 1.04 0.87 8.59
N LEU A 60 2.31 0.56 8.85
CA LEU A 60 2.88 -0.73 8.50
C LEU A 60 2.22 -1.84 9.35
N PRO A 61 2.03 -3.04 8.77
CA PRO A 61 1.56 -4.19 9.52
C PRO A 61 2.47 -4.45 10.73
N PRO A 62 1.90 -4.79 11.90
CA PRO A 62 2.72 -5.18 13.04
C PRO A 62 3.45 -6.48 12.73
N PRO A 63 4.69 -6.68 13.24
CA PRO A 63 5.38 -7.95 13.14
C PRO A 63 4.53 -9.10 13.70
N ILE A 64 4.43 -10.19 12.94
CA ILE A 64 3.65 -11.36 13.35
C ILE A 64 4.57 -12.34 14.08
N ASN A 65 4.46 -12.37 15.40
CA ASN A 65 5.03 -13.43 16.22
C ASN A 65 4.08 -14.63 16.21
N THR A 66 4.58 -15.79 15.79
CA THR A 66 3.76 -17.00 15.61
C THR A 66 4.53 -18.25 15.96
N GLU A 67 3.81 -19.24 16.50
CA GLU A 67 4.27 -20.60 16.78
C GLU A 67 3.86 -21.58 15.66
N ALA A 68 3.39 -21.07 14.51
CA ALA A 68 2.86 -21.88 13.41
C ALA A 68 3.82 -23.00 12.98
N ASP A 69 5.12 -22.71 12.83
CA ASP A 69 6.14 -23.71 12.50
C ASP A 69 6.29 -24.77 13.60
N ASN A 70 6.27 -24.36 14.87
CA ASN A 70 6.37 -25.29 16.00
C ASN A 70 5.14 -26.20 16.10
N ILE A 71 3.94 -25.63 15.87
CA ILE A 71 2.68 -26.38 15.81
C ILE A 71 2.67 -27.33 14.62
N LEU A 72 3.14 -26.88 13.45
CA LEU A 72 3.23 -27.70 12.24
C LEU A 72 4.21 -28.86 12.44
N ASN A 73 5.36 -28.63 13.07
CA ASN A 73 6.33 -29.66 13.41
C ASN A 73 5.74 -30.67 14.41
N PHE A 74 4.95 -30.21 15.39
CA PHE A 74 4.25 -31.09 16.31
C PHE A 74 3.19 -31.93 15.60
N ALA A 75 2.40 -31.31 14.72
CA ALA A 75 1.41 -32.01 13.88
C ALA A 75 2.07 -33.05 12.97
N ALA A 76 3.27 -32.75 12.43
CA ALA A 76 4.07 -33.70 11.68
C ALA A 76 4.49 -34.90 12.53
N ALA A 77 4.97 -34.66 13.77
CA ALA A 77 5.30 -35.74 14.70
C ALA A 77 4.09 -36.62 15.05
N VAL A 78 2.93 -36.00 15.26
CA VAL A 78 1.64 -36.69 15.47
C VAL A 78 1.23 -37.49 14.24
N ASN A 79 1.37 -36.93 13.03
CA ASN A 79 1.05 -37.64 11.79
C ASN A 79 1.90 -38.90 11.62
N LEU A 80 3.17 -38.84 12.01
CA LEU A 80 4.08 -39.99 11.94
C LEU A 80 3.69 -41.12 12.90
N THR A 81 2.90 -40.90 13.96
CA THR A 81 2.44 -42.03 14.80
C THR A 81 1.48 -42.95 14.04
N THR A 82 0.87 -42.47 12.94
CA THR A 82 -0.06 -43.26 12.11
C THR A 82 0.63 -44.39 11.32
N ILE A 83 1.96 -44.30 11.12
CA ILE A 83 2.78 -45.32 10.45
C ILE A 83 3.27 -46.42 11.42
N GLY A 84 2.98 -46.29 12.72
CA GLY A 84 3.37 -47.22 13.78
C GLY A 84 4.72 -46.88 14.43
N SER A 85 4.97 -47.46 15.62
CA SER A 85 6.12 -47.12 16.46
C SER A 85 7.48 -47.47 15.82
N GLU A 86 7.55 -48.57 15.08
CA GLU A 86 8.78 -48.95 14.35
C GLU A 86 9.09 -47.97 13.22
N GLY A 87 8.10 -47.66 12.36
CA GLY A 87 8.29 -46.69 11.28
C GLY A 87 8.59 -45.28 11.79
N LEU A 88 7.95 -44.85 12.89
CA LEU A 88 8.29 -43.59 13.55
C LEU A 88 9.75 -43.60 14.05
N SER A 89 10.21 -44.70 14.66
CA SER A 89 11.60 -44.82 15.14
C SER A 89 12.60 -44.71 13.99
N ASP A 90 12.28 -45.32 12.85
CA ASP A 90 13.09 -45.24 11.64
C ASP A 90 13.23 -43.78 11.17
N VAL A 91 12.12 -43.05 11.04
CA VAL A 91 12.11 -41.63 10.64
C VAL A 91 12.85 -40.76 11.66
N VAL A 92 12.63 -40.97 12.97
CA VAL A 92 13.34 -40.26 14.04
C VAL A 92 14.85 -40.48 13.95
N SER A 93 15.31 -41.69 13.68
CA SER A 93 16.75 -42.00 13.58
C SER A 93 17.42 -41.41 12.33
N LYS A 94 16.63 -41.08 11.30
CA LYS A 94 17.11 -40.66 9.97
C LYS A 94 16.69 -39.24 9.58
N HIS A 95 16.06 -38.48 10.47
CA HIS A 95 15.54 -37.15 10.16
C HIS A 95 16.59 -36.16 9.64
N GLN A 96 17.88 -36.34 9.97
CA GLN A 96 18.99 -35.52 9.48
C GLN A 96 19.63 -36.05 8.18
N LYS A 97 19.07 -37.11 7.60
CA LYS A 97 19.55 -37.75 6.37
C LYS A 97 18.59 -37.49 5.21
N THR A 98 18.53 -38.39 4.24
CA THR A 98 17.63 -38.32 3.08
C THR A 98 16.51 -39.36 3.18
N ALA A 99 15.44 -39.17 2.41
CA ALA A 99 14.33 -40.12 2.35
C ALA A 99 14.80 -41.54 1.93
N GLY A 100 15.83 -41.62 1.07
CA GLY A 100 16.39 -42.90 0.60
C GLY A 100 17.10 -43.72 1.68
N ASP A 101 17.40 -43.11 2.83
CA ASP A 101 17.99 -43.81 3.97
C ASP A 101 16.96 -44.59 4.78
N LEU A 102 15.66 -44.30 4.64
CA LEU A 102 14.58 -45.04 5.31
C LEU A 102 14.61 -46.53 4.94
N GLN A 103 14.06 -47.38 5.81
CA GLN A 103 14.00 -48.81 5.54
C GLN A 103 13.28 -49.05 4.19
N LYS A 104 13.94 -49.75 3.27
CA LYS A 104 13.40 -50.02 1.94
C LYS A 104 12.10 -50.81 2.02
N ASP A 105 11.18 -50.52 1.10
CA ASP A 105 9.87 -51.16 0.97
C ASP A 105 8.96 -51.09 2.21
N SER A 106 9.24 -50.18 3.13
CA SER A 106 8.47 -49.96 4.35
C SER A 106 7.30 -48.99 4.15
N ILE A 107 6.42 -48.88 5.16
CA ILE A 107 5.34 -47.89 5.13
C ILE A 107 5.92 -46.48 5.14
N GLN A 108 6.90 -46.20 6.00
CA GLN A 108 7.51 -44.89 6.12
C GLN A 108 8.27 -44.48 4.84
N SER A 109 8.93 -45.41 4.14
CA SER A 109 9.60 -45.08 2.89
C SER A 109 8.63 -44.66 1.78
N LYS A 110 7.37 -45.13 1.83
CA LYS A 110 6.30 -44.72 0.90
C LYS A 110 5.63 -43.42 1.33
N VAL A 111 5.37 -43.25 2.63
CA VAL A 111 4.67 -42.06 3.17
C VAL A 111 5.55 -40.82 3.11
N CYS A 112 6.86 -40.97 3.29
CA CYS A 112 7.82 -39.87 3.40
C CYS A 112 8.66 -39.67 2.13
N GLU A 113 8.24 -40.21 0.98
CA GLU A 113 8.98 -40.08 -0.27
C GLU A 113 8.83 -38.69 -0.92
N GLY A 114 9.82 -38.33 -1.74
CA GLY A 114 9.79 -37.12 -2.57
C GLY A 114 9.48 -35.85 -1.78
N VAL A 115 8.42 -35.15 -2.20
CA VAL A 115 7.98 -33.86 -1.63
C VAL A 115 7.49 -33.96 -0.17
N HIS A 116 7.25 -35.17 0.34
CA HIS A 116 6.82 -35.37 1.73
C HIS A 116 7.98 -35.50 2.71
N TRP A 117 9.22 -35.67 2.22
CA TRP A 117 10.39 -35.90 3.07
C TRP A 117 10.64 -34.75 4.05
N GLU A 118 10.55 -33.50 3.59
CA GLU A 118 10.80 -32.34 4.45
C GLU A 118 9.85 -32.31 5.66
N PHE A 119 8.57 -32.59 5.42
CA PHE A 119 7.56 -32.66 6.46
C PHE A 119 7.83 -33.81 7.44
N CYS A 120 8.15 -35.00 6.92
CA CYS A 120 8.52 -36.15 7.75
C CYS A 120 9.81 -35.94 8.55
N SER A 121 10.83 -35.31 7.96
CA SER A 121 12.09 -34.98 8.63
C SER A 121 11.84 -34.02 9.79
N LYS A 122 11.08 -32.93 9.58
CA LYS A 122 10.67 -32.01 10.64
C LYS A 122 9.87 -32.70 11.75
N GLY A 123 8.94 -33.58 11.39
CA GLY A 123 8.19 -34.40 12.34
C GLY A 123 9.08 -35.37 13.13
N GLY A 124 10.05 -36.01 12.47
CA GLY A 124 11.01 -36.91 13.11
C GLY A 124 11.92 -36.18 14.09
N LYS A 125 12.41 -34.99 13.72
CA LYS A 125 13.13 -34.10 14.64
C LYS A 125 12.28 -33.77 15.86
N LYS A 126 11.03 -33.33 15.64
CA LYS A 126 10.13 -32.94 16.73
C LYS A 126 9.76 -34.11 17.64
N ALA A 127 9.55 -35.28 17.07
CA ALA A 127 9.33 -36.52 17.83
C ALA A 127 10.54 -36.89 18.70
N ALA A 128 11.77 -36.62 18.25
CA ALA A 128 12.99 -36.80 19.06
C ALA A 128 13.02 -35.86 20.28
N GLU A 129 12.61 -34.60 20.08
CA GLU A 129 12.48 -33.60 21.16
C GLU A 129 11.38 -34.02 22.17
N LEU A 130 10.28 -34.59 21.69
CA LEU A 130 9.14 -35.03 22.50
C LEU A 130 9.34 -36.38 23.19
N LYS A 131 10.52 -37.00 23.13
CA LYS A 131 10.77 -38.36 23.67
C LYS A 131 10.38 -38.54 25.15
N ALA A 132 10.41 -37.47 25.95
CA ALA A 132 10.06 -37.51 27.36
C ALA A 132 8.63 -37.00 27.65
N ASN A 133 7.89 -36.55 26.63
CA ASN A 133 6.52 -36.07 26.78
C ASN A 133 5.55 -37.25 26.92
N GLY A 134 4.81 -37.30 28.03
CA GLY A 134 3.90 -38.42 28.36
C GLY A 134 2.76 -38.61 27.35
N ASP A 135 2.15 -37.52 26.88
CA ASP A 135 1.04 -37.58 25.93
C ASP A 135 1.50 -38.08 24.56
N PHE A 136 2.65 -37.60 24.08
CA PHE A 136 3.24 -38.08 22.83
C PHE A 136 3.63 -39.56 22.91
N GLN A 137 4.16 -40.00 24.06
CA GLN A 137 4.45 -41.42 24.30
C GLN A 137 3.18 -42.28 24.30
N ALA A 138 2.10 -41.80 24.94
CA ALA A 138 0.81 -42.48 24.91
C ALA A 138 0.29 -42.61 23.47
N LEU A 139 0.36 -41.52 22.69
CA LEU A 139 -0.05 -41.51 21.28
C LEU A 139 0.81 -42.43 20.42
N ARG A 140 2.13 -42.45 20.62
CA ARG A 140 3.08 -43.31 19.91
C ARG A 140 2.79 -44.79 20.12
N ASN A 141 2.37 -45.16 21.32
CA ASN A 141 2.09 -46.55 21.70
C ASN A 141 0.63 -46.96 21.50
N ALA A 142 -0.25 -46.02 21.13
CA ALA A 142 -1.66 -46.28 20.92
C ALA A 142 -1.91 -47.11 19.65
N GLN A 143 -2.84 -48.05 19.73
CA GLN A 143 -3.39 -48.70 18.56
C GLN A 143 -4.43 -47.79 17.90
N ILE A 144 -4.00 -47.01 16.91
CA ILE A 144 -4.84 -46.03 16.23
C ILE A 144 -5.75 -46.73 15.21
N SER A 145 -7.07 -46.69 15.44
CA SER A 145 -8.05 -47.24 14.50
C SER A 145 -7.99 -46.54 13.12
N PRO A 146 -8.37 -47.21 12.03
CA PRO A 146 -8.38 -46.59 10.69
C PRO A 146 -9.15 -45.27 10.63
N ALA A 147 -10.31 -45.21 11.30
CA ALA A 147 -11.12 -43.98 11.37
C ALA A 147 -10.38 -42.84 12.09
N ASN A 148 -9.63 -43.14 13.16
CA ASN A 148 -8.84 -42.13 13.87
C ASN A 148 -7.59 -41.73 13.07
N LYS A 149 -6.98 -42.63 12.29
CA LYS A 149 -5.89 -42.25 11.35
C LYS A 149 -6.36 -41.22 10.34
N LEU A 150 -7.54 -41.43 9.73
CA LEU A 150 -8.13 -40.47 8.79
C LEU A 150 -8.40 -39.11 9.44
N LYS A 151 -8.89 -39.09 10.69
CA LYS A 151 -9.07 -37.84 11.45
C LYS A 151 -7.75 -37.12 11.71
N ILE A 152 -6.72 -37.85 12.14
CA ILE A 152 -5.39 -37.27 12.38
C ILE A 152 -4.85 -36.65 11.08
N ILE A 153 -4.88 -37.39 9.98
CA ILE A 153 -4.41 -36.90 8.67
C ILE A 153 -5.18 -35.64 8.26
N ALA A 154 -6.52 -35.64 8.38
CA ALA A 154 -7.34 -34.48 8.05
C ALA A 154 -7.03 -33.26 8.95
N THR A 155 -6.85 -33.47 10.26
CA THR A 155 -6.47 -32.40 11.19
C THR A 155 -5.08 -31.84 10.87
N VAL A 156 -4.12 -32.70 10.54
CA VAL A 156 -2.77 -32.30 10.15
C VAL A 156 -2.79 -31.49 8.86
N ALA A 157 -3.60 -31.88 7.87
CA ALA A 157 -3.79 -31.12 6.63
C ALA A 157 -4.33 -29.71 6.93
N ALA A 158 -5.36 -29.60 7.78
CA ALA A 158 -5.91 -28.30 8.17
C ALA A 158 -4.89 -27.43 8.95
N ILE A 159 -4.05 -28.03 9.80
CA ILE A 159 -2.97 -27.33 10.50
C ILE A 159 -1.92 -26.83 9.49
N LYS A 160 -1.58 -27.64 8.48
CA LYS A 160 -0.64 -27.28 7.42
C LYS A 160 -1.15 -26.07 6.63
N GLU A 161 -2.40 -26.10 6.16
CA GLU A 161 -3.02 -24.98 5.45
C GLU A 161 -3.03 -23.70 6.29
N ALA A 162 -3.38 -23.80 7.58
CA ALA A 162 -3.36 -22.67 8.49
C ALA A 162 -1.94 -22.11 8.71
N ALA A 163 -0.94 -22.98 8.86
CA ALA A 163 0.46 -22.58 9.02
C ALA A 163 0.99 -21.88 7.75
N GLU A 164 0.66 -22.38 6.56
CA GLU A 164 1.01 -21.76 5.28
C GLU A 164 0.38 -20.37 5.14
N GLN A 165 -0.89 -20.21 5.51
CA GLN A 165 -1.56 -18.91 5.50
C GLN A 165 -0.93 -17.91 6.49
N ILE A 166 -0.59 -18.38 7.70
CA ILE A 166 0.08 -17.55 8.71
C ILE A 166 1.47 -17.13 8.21
N GLN A 167 2.23 -18.04 7.63
CA GLN A 167 3.57 -17.74 7.11
C GLN A 167 3.50 -16.76 5.94
N SER A 168 2.55 -16.92 5.02
CA SER A 168 2.30 -15.97 3.93
C SER A 168 1.96 -14.57 4.47
N THR A 169 1.06 -14.50 5.45
CA THR A 169 0.67 -13.24 6.10
C THR A 169 1.85 -12.60 6.84
N LYS A 170 2.69 -13.39 7.51
CA LYS A 170 3.91 -12.93 8.17
C LYS A 170 4.90 -12.35 7.17
N THR A 171 5.18 -13.05 6.07
CA THR A 171 6.08 -12.56 5.02
C THR A 171 5.60 -11.22 4.47
N ALA A 172 4.29 -11.08 4.20
CA ALA A 172 3.71 -9.82 3.74
C ALA A 172 3.82 -8.71 4.80
N ALA A 173 3.66 -9.02 6.08
CA ALA A 173 3.80 -8.06 7.17
C ALA A 173 5.26 -7.61 7.40
N GLU A 174 6.23 -8.46 7.03
CA GLU A 174 7.67 -8.19 7.14
C GLU A 174 8.25 -7.53 5.87
N ASP A 175 7.41 -7.17 4.90
CA ASP A 175 7.86 -6.54 3.67
C ASP A 175 8.46 -5.16 3.94
N LYS A 176 9.78 -5.08 3.72
CA LYS A 176 10.58 -3.88 3.96
C LYS A 176 10.51 -2.90 2.79
N THR A 177 9.92 -3.27 1.65
CA THR A 177 9.85 -2.37 0.49
C THR A 177 8.77 -1.31 0.66
N ILE A 178 7.72 -1.57 1.45
CA ILE A 178 6.56 -0.66 1.61
C ILE A 178 7.00 0.77 1.96
N ALA A 179 7.92 0.93 2.92
CA ALA A 179 8.41 2.25 3.31
C ALA A 179 9.20 2.94 2.18
N THR A 180 9.99 2.18 1.44
CA THR A 180 10.78 2.66 0.31
C THR A 180 9.88 3.05 -0.88
N GLU A 181 8.87 2.25 -1.20
CA GLU A 181 7.90 2.51 -2.27
C GLU A 181 7.06 3.76 -1.97
N LEU A 182 6.66 3.96 -0.72
CA LEU A 182 5.95 5.17 -0.30
C LEU A 182 6.85 6.41 -0.35
N ALA A 183 8.14 6.27 -0.02
CA ALA A 183 9.10 7.35 -0.20
C ALA A 183 9.32 7.67 -1.70
N GLU A 184 9.42 6.64 -2.56
CA GLU A 184 9.48 6.81 -4.01
C GLU A 184 8.23 7.49 -4.56
N ALA A 185 7.04 7.13 -4.11
CA ALA A 185 5.80 7.81 -4.49
C ALA A 185 5.78 9.28 -4.03
N LEU A 186 6.26 9.55 -2.81
CA LEU A 186 6.29 10.90 -2.26
C LEU A 186 7.28 11.81 -2.98
N TYR A 187 8.52 11.33 -3.17
CA TYR A 187 9.66 12.15 -3.60
C TYR A 187 10.12 11.88 -5.04
N GLY A 188 9.64 10.81 -5.69
CA GLY A 188 10.17 10.32 -6.95
C GLY A 188 11.47 9.53 -6.81
N GLN A 189 11.90 9.26 -5.57
CA GLN A 189 13.13 8.56 -5.20
C GLN A 189 13.03 8.02 -3.76
N GLN A 190 13.91 7.09 -3.39
CA GLN A 190 13.83 6.31 -2.14
C GLN A 190 13.99 7.11 -0.84
N GLN A 191 14.42 8.37 -0.92
CA GLN A 191 14.68 9.23 0.22
C GLN A 191 14.32 10.67 -0.12
N GLU A 192 14.03 11.48 0.89
CA GLU A 192 13.82 12.92 0.69
C GLU A 192 15.08 13.57 0.09
N PRO A 193 14.98 14.24 -1.08
CA PRO A 193 16.14 14.86 -1.70
C PRO A 193 16.68 16.03 -0.86
N ALA A 194 17.97 16.32 -1.03
CA ALA A 194 18.60 17.50 -0.43
C ALA A 194 18.03 18.81 -1.01
N GLU A 195 17.66 18.78 -2.30
CA GLU A 195 17.04 19.90 -3.01
C GLU A 195 15.73 19.49 -3.66
N ILE A 196 14.76 20.38 -3.64
CA ILE A 196 13.47 20.19 -4.32
C ILE A 196 13.29 21.38 -5.27
N LYS A 197 12.98 21.12 -6.54
CA LYS A 197 12.88 22.14 -7.59
C LYS A 197 11.61 21.91 -8.41
N LEU A 198 10.92 23.00 -8.77
CA LEU A 198 9.74 22.94 -9.66
C LEU A 198 10.14 22.88 -11.14
N ALA A 199 11.23 23.54 -11.49
CA ALA A 199 11.71 23.72 -12.85
C ALA A 199 13.24 23.74 -12.83
N THR A 200 13.85 23.37 -13.95
CA THR A 200 15.30 23.49 -14.18
C THR A 200 15.56 24.52 -15.27
N ALA A 201 16.80 24.95 -15.48
CA ALA A 201 17.14 25.84 -16.60
C ALA A 201 16.63 25.31 -17.96
N GLU A 202 16.59 23.98 -18.11
CA GLU A 202 16.16 23.30 -19.34
C GLU A 202 14.67 22.96 -19.37
N THR A 203 13.95 23.10 -18.25
CA THR A 203 12.54 22.66 -18.12
C THR A 203 11.71 23.75 -17.49
N ASN A 204 10.72 24.27 -18.22
CA ASN A 204 9.78 25.25 -17.68
C ASN A 204 8.64 24.59 -16.88
N ARG A 205 7.85 25.41 -16.16
CA ARG A 205 6.72 24.94 -15.36
C ARG A 205 5.69 24.14 -16.17
N GLN A 206 5.41 24.53 -17.41
CA GLN A 206 4.50 23.78 -18.30
C GLN A 206 5.00 22.36 -18.59
N ALA A 207 6.31 22.17 -18.78
CA ALA A 207 6.89 20.84 -18.99
C ALA A 207 6.89 20.01 -17.70
N ALA A 208 7.14 20.65 -16.55
CA ALA A 208 7.12 20.01 -15.25
C ALA A 208 5.71 19.61 -14.77
N CYS A 209 4.71 20.47 -15.02
CA CYS A 209 3.34 20.35 -14.49
C CYS A 209 2.30 19.97 -15.53
N GLY A 210 2.63 20.08 -16.82
CA GLY A 210 1.88 19.54 -17.94
C GLY A 210 1.25 20.61 -18.84
N ARG A 211 1.05 20.22 -20.11
CA ARG A 211 0.52 21.07 -21.18
C ARG A 211 -0.70 20.41 -21.82
N THR A 212 -1.87 20.98 -21.55
CA THR A 212 -3.18 20.52 -22.01
C THR A 212 -3.36 20.62 -23.52
N SER A 213 -2.89 21.71 -24.15
CA SER A 213 -3.01 21.94 -25.59
C SER A 213 -2.31 20.87 -26.45
N THR A 214 -1.26 20.26 -25.93
CA THR A 214 -0.51 19.17 -26.59
C THR A 214 -0.74 17.81 -25.93
N SER A 215 -1.66 17.73 -24.96
CA SER A 215 -1.92 16.52 -24.17
C SER A 215 -0.67 15.94 -23.48
N THR A 216 0.31 16.78 -23.19
CA THR A 216 1.59 16.38 -22.60
C THR A 216 1.49 16.40 -21.08
N GLN A 217 1.68 15.24 -20.44
CA GLN A 217 1.72 15.15 -18.98
C GLN A 217 2.91 15.91 -18.39
N GLY A 218 2.76 16.43 -17.17
CA GLY A 218 3.84 17.08 -16.44
C GLY A 218 4.82 16.05 -15.87
N SER A 219 6.12 16.18 -16.19
CA SER A 219 7.13 15.21 -15.76
C SER A 219 7.28 15.11 -14.23
N LEU A 220 7.19 16.24 -13.51
CA LEU A 220 7.20 16.26 -12.05
C LEU A 220 5.87 15.83 -11.47
N ALA A 221 4.76 16.29 -12.04
CA ALA A 221 3.41 15.94 -11.59
C ALA A 221 3.16 14.43 -11.62
N VAL A 222 3.58 13.74 -12.68
CA VAL A 222 3.45 12.26 -12.76
C VAL A 222 4.56 11.53 -12.03
N GLY A 223 5.65 12.21 -11.68
CA GLY A 223 6.84 11.62 -11.08
C GLY A 223 6.74 11.46 -9.56
N SER A 224 6.04 12.37 -8.87
CA SER A 224 5.92 12.33 -7.41
C SER A 224 4.75 13.15 -6.86
N LEU A 225 4.34 12.84 -5.62
CA LEU A 225 3.37 13.65 -4.88
C LEU A 225 3.92 15.05 -4.55
N VAL A 226 5.21 15.17 -4.24
CA VAL A 226 5.90 16.46 -4.06
C VAL A 226 5.80 17.30 -5.33
N GLY A 227 6.13 16.72 -6.49
CA GLY A 227 6.04 17.40 -7.77
C GLY A 227 4.61 17.89 -8.06
N THR A 228 3.62 17.05 -7.77
CA THR A 228 2.20 17.44 -7.86
C THR A 228 1.86 18.61 -6.93
N ALA A 229 2.28 18.56 -5.66
CA ALA A 229 2.03 19.62 -4.70
C ALA A 229 2.66 20.96 -5.14
N LEU A 230 3.90 20.95 -5.63
CA LEU A 230 4.56 22.16 -6.12
C LEU A 230 3.84 22.73 -7.34
N CYS A 231 3.39 21.90 -8.26
CA CYS A 231 2.63 22.36 -9.42
C CYS A 231 1.36 23.13 -9.04
N LEU A 232 0.67 22.69 -7.98
CA LEU A 232 -0.52 23.35 -7.44
C LEU A 232 -0.19 24.60 -6.63
N CYS A 233 0.86 24.54 -5.81
CA CYS A 233 1.01 25.46 -4.68
C CYS A 233 2.15 26.46 -4.85
N ALA A 234 3.22 26.09 -5.53
CA ALA A 234 4.43 26.89 -5.60
C ALA A 234 4.14 28.23 -6.30
N LYS A 235 4.64 29.30 -5.68
CA LYS A 235 4.69 30.62 -6.30
C LYS A 235 5.96 30.76 -7.13
N ASP A 236 5.90 31.54 -8.20
CA ASP A 236 7.02 31.92 -9.06
C ASP A 236 6.74 33.31 -9.65
N SER A 237 7.43 33.68 -10.73
CA SER A 237 7.19 34.94 -11.46
C SER A 237 5.81 35.07 -12.12
N GLN A 238 5.07 33.96 -12.32
CA GLN A 238 3.74 33.94 -12.94
C GLN A 238 2.63 33.75 -11.89
N GLN A 239 2.74 32.71 -11.07
CA GLN A 239 1.90 32.48 -9.90
C GLN A 239 2.51 33.20 -8.71
N THR A 240 2.06 34.41 -8.40
CA THR A 240 2.66 35.19 -7.30
C THR A 240 2.00 34.95 -5.93
N ALA A 241 0.86 34.26 -5.88
CA ALA A 241 0.14 34.02 -4.63
C ALA A 241 0.89 33.02 -3.74
N ALA A 242 1.34 33.47 -2.58
CA ALA A 242 2.00 32.65 -1.57
C ALA A 242 1.10 31.57 -0.95
N ASN A 243 -0.22 31.68 -1.15
CA ASN A 243 -1.21 30.81 -0.51
C ASN A 243 -2.28 30.33 -1.48
N ALA A 244 -1.89 29.97 -2.70
CA ALA A 244 -2.79 29.32 -3.64
C ALA A 244 -3.45 28.06 -3.04
N CYS A 245 -2.73 27.30 -2.21
CA CYS A 245 -3.19 26.03 -1.64
C CYS A 245 -3.76 26.09 -0.22
N THR A 246 -3.88 27.27 0.38
CA THR A 246 -4.31 27.38 1.78
C THR A 246 -4.92 28.75 2.04
N THR A 247 -5.83 28.83 3.02
CA THR A 247 -6.33 30.12 3.51
C THR A 247 -5.59 30.59 4.77
N GLU A 248 -4.73 29.74 5.34
CA GLU A 248 -3.98 30.00 6.57
C GLU A 248 -2.60 30.58 6.26
N THR A 249 -2.34 31.80 6.71
CA THR A 249 -1.12 32.55 6.36
C THR A 249 0.17 32.00 6.97
N LYS A 250 0.08 31.20 8.05
CA LYS A 250 1.24 30.52 8.64
C LYS A 250 1.87 29.48 7.69
N TYR A 251 1.17 29.11 6.62
CA TYR A 251 1.65 28.21 5.56
C TYR A 251 1.93 28.96 4.26
N ASP A 252 1.98 30.30 4.27
CA ASP A 252 2.35 31.09 3.10
C ASP A 252 3.74 30.68 2.62
N LEU A 253 3.87 30.40 1.33
CA LEU A 253 5.14 30.05 0.69
C LEU A 253 6.04 31.27 0.54
N GLN A 254 7.33 31.10 0.78
CA GLN A 254 8.27 32.20 0.90
C GLN A 254 9.15 32.34 -0.35
N ILE A 255 9.47 31.23 -1.01
CA ILE A 255 10.42 31.18 -2.11
C ILE A 255 9.69 31.28 -3.45
N ALA A 256 10.25 32.03 -4.40
CA ALA A 256 9.80 31.97 -5.79
C ALA A 256 10.48 30.78 -6.48
N ALA A 257 9.69 29.81 -6.91
CA ALA A 257 10.10 28.56 -7.51
C ALA A 257 10.51 28.71 -8.99
N ASP A 258 11.28 29.76 -9.30
CA ASP A 258 11.87 29.94 -10.62
C ASP A 258 12.90 28.82 -10.92
N ALA A 259 13.40 28.77 -12.16
CA ALA A 259 14.28 27.70 -12.61
C ALA A 259 15.50 27.50 -11.69
N ASP A 260 15.78 26.23 -11.37
CA ASP A 260 16.88 25.78 -10.51
C ASP A 260 16.85 26.25 -9.05
N ILE A 261 15.77 26.90 -8.61
CA ILE A 261 15.62 27.34 -7.23
C ILE A 261 15.20 26.18 -6.33
N ASN A 262 15.97 25.97 -5.26
CA ASN A 262 15.64 25.00 -4.21
C ASN A 262 14.52 25.53 -3.31
N VAL A 263 13.36 24.89 -3.36
CA VAL A 263 12.15 25.23 -2.61
C VAL A 263 11.87 24.27 -1.45
N LYS A 264 12.89 23.55 -0.97
CA LYS A 264 12.73 22.56 0.11
C LYS A 264 12.07 23.13 1.37
N SER A 265 12.37 24.35 1.78
CA SER A 265 11.72 24.97 2.95
C SER A 265 10.23 25.24 2.73
N ASP A 266 9.82 25.56 1.50
CA ASP A 266 8.41 25.73 1.16
C ASP A 266 7.69 24.36 1.11
N TRP A 267 8.39 23.30 0.71
CA TRP A 267 7.88 21.94 0.86
C TRP A 267 7.67 21.55 2.33
N GLU A 268 8.55 21.93 3.27
CA GLU A 268 8.31 21.72 4.71
C GLU A 268 7.04 22.41 5.21
N LEU A 269 6.73 23.61 4.70
CA LEU A 269 5.48 24.31 5.02
C LEU A 269 4.26 23.55 4.49
N LEU A 270 4.33 23.04 3.25
CA LEU A 270 3.26 22.22 2.67
C LEU A 270 3.08 20.89 3.42
N LYS A 271 4.16 20.23 3.83
CA LYS A 271 4.09 19.05 4.71
C LYS A 271 3.36 19.38 6.00
N THR A 272 3.69 20.50 6.64
CA THR A 272 3.04 20.93 7.88
C THR A 272 1.55 21.25 7.66
N ALA A 273 1.18 21.82 6.52
CA ALA A 273 -0.21 22.07 6.16
C ALA A 273 -1.00 20.77 5.90
N CYS A 274 -0.37 19.76 5.30
CA CYS A 274 -0.96 18.44 5.17
C CYS A 274 -1.06 17.74 6.54
N ASP A 275 -0.03 17.82 7.36
CA ASP A 275 0.03 17.19 8.68
C ASP A 275 -1.14 17.60 9.58
N ALA A 276 -1.54 18.88 9.52
CA ALA A 276 -2.70 19.43 10.23
C ALA A 276 -4.04 18.78 9.85
N GLN A 277 -4.10 18.06 8.73
CA GLN A 277 -5.27 17.34 8.22
C GLN A 277 -5.20 15.82 8.49
N ALA A 278 -4.09 15.33 9.06
CA ALA A 278 -3.93 13.91 9.36
C ALA A 278 -4.91 13.45 10.44
N THR A 279 -5.37 12.21 10.34
CA THR A 279 -6.27 11.58 11.30
C THR A 279 -5.67 10.29 11.83
N GLU A 280 -6.32 9.69 12.82
CA GLU A 280 -5.96 8.37 13.33
C GLU A 280 -6.01 7.27 12.26
N THR A 281 -6.67 7.47 11.12
CA THR A 281 -6.71 6.47 10.03
C THR A 281 -5.72 6.75 8.92
N THR A 282 -4.99 7.87 8.96
CA THR A 282 -3.95 8.18 7.98
C THR A 282 -2.95 7.02 7.85
N GLY A 283 -2.60 6.68 6.61
CA GLY A 283 -1.60 5.65 6.29
C GLY A 283 -2.10 4.21 6.38
N THR A 284 -3.38 3.95 6.66
CA THR A 284 -3.96 2.59 6.50
C THR A 284 -4.16 2.25 5.02
N PRO A 285 -4.23 0.96 4.64
CA PRO A 285 -4.55 0.54 3.28
C PRO A 285 -5.84 1.17 2.74
N GLU A 286 -6.88 1.25 3.57
CA GLU A 286 -8.17 1.85 3.20
C GLU A 286 -8.04 3.36 2.96
N ALA A 287 -7.26 4.07 3.79
CA ALA A 287 -7.02 5.49 3.63
C ALA A 287 -6.21 5.80 2.36
N ILE A 288 -5.21 4.97 2.02
CA ILE A 288 -4.45 5.06 0.77
C ILE A 288 -5.40 4.87 -0.43
N ALA A 289 -6.21 3.81 -0.42
CA ALA A 289 -7.16 3.55 -1.50
C ALA A 289 -8.19 4.69 -1.65
N ALA A 290 -8.70 5.21 -0.54
CA ALA A 290 -9.62 6.35 -0.54
C ALA A 290 -8.97 7.64 -1.07
N ALA A 291 -7.69 7.89 -0.74
CA ALA A 291 -6.94 9.02 -1.26
C ALA A 291 -6.82 8.94 -2.80
N LEU A 292 -6.43 7.79 -3.34
CA LEU A 292 -6.33 7.57 -4.80
C LEU A 292 -7.68 7.69 -5.50
N ALA A 293 -8.75 7.16 -4.91
CA ALA A 293 -10.10 7.30 -5.44
C ALA A 293 -10.55 8.78 -5.46
N THR A 294 -10.26 9.53 -4.39
CA THR A 294 -10.56 10.96 -4.30
C THR A 294 -9.81 11.76 -5.35
N LEU A 295 -8.51 11.49 -5.54
CA LEU A 295 -7.69 12.13 -6.57
C LEU A 295 -8.18 11.80 -7.98
N THR A 296 -8.56 10.54 -8.23
CA THR A 296 -9.13 10.11 -9.51
C THR A 296 -10.45 10.84 -9.80
N ALA A 297 -11.34 10.95 -8.81
CA ALA A 297 -12.60 11.67 -8.97
C ALA A 297 -12.39 13.17 -9.23
N ASN A 298 -11.49 13.81 -8.47
CA ASN A 298 -11.18 15.23 -8.61
C ASN A 298 -10.60 15.57 -9.98
N THR A 299 -9.84 14.65 -10.57
CA THR A 299 -9.18 14.83 -11.86
C THR A 299 -10.06 14.42 -13.05
N ALA A 300 -11.06 13.56 -12.84
CA ALA A 300 -12.05 13.21 -13.86
C ALA A 300 -13.02 14.36 -14.18
N ALA A 301 -13.20 15.31 -13.25
CA ALA A 301 -14.03 16.48 -13.47
C ALA A 301 -13.46 17.37 -14.59
N LYS A 302 -14.33 17.82 -15.51
CA LYS A 302 -13.96 18.79 -16.55
C LYS A 302 -13.53 20.11 -15.91
N LYS A 303 -12.36 20.60 -16.28
CA LYS A 303 -11.78 21.89 -15.88
C LYS A 303 -11.73 22.83 -17.08
N SER A 304 -11.76 24.14 -16.80
CA SER A 304 -11.78 25.23 -17.79
C SER A 304 -12.98 25.17 -18.75
N SER A 305 -13.17 26.18 -19.60
CA SER A 305 -14.15 26.12 -20.68
C SER A 305 -13.75 25.17 -21.83
N GLY A 306 -12.47 24.78 -21.89
CA GLY A 306 -11.95 23.76 -22.82
C GLY A 306 -12.31 22.33 -22.45
N ASN A 307 -12.94 22.11 -21.29
CA ASN A 307 -13.38 20.79 -20.79
C ASN A 307 -12.24 19.77 -20.62
N TYR A 308 -11.04 20.22 -20.23
CA TYR A 308 -9.91 19.33 -19.96
C TYR A 308 -10.19 18.46 -18.72
N VAL A 309 -9.85 17.17 -18.82
CA VAL A 309 -9.88 16.20 -17.72
C VAL A 309 -8.44 15.80 -17.36
N ASN A 310 -8.26 14.98 -16.34
CA ASN A 310 -6.96 14.61 -15.76
C ASN A 310 -6.15 15.83 -15.27
N VAL A 311 -6.85 16.88 -14.85
CA VAL A 311 -6.26 18.11 -14.31
C VAL A 311 -6.63 18.21 -12.83
N LEU A 312 -5.62 18.30 -11.97
CA LEU A 312 -5.80 18.67 -10.57
C LEU A 312 -5.47 20.16 -10.40
N GLY A 313 -6.28 20.88 -9.62
CA GLY A 313 -6.07 22.31 -9.35
C GLY A 313 -6.83 23.26 -10.27
N HIS A 314 -6.43 24.52 -10.21
CA HIS A 314 -7.05 25.65 -10.87
C HIS A 314 -6.54 25.79 -12.31
N LEU A 315 -7.45 25.73 -13.28
CA LEU A 315 -7.18 25.94 -14.70
C LEU A 315 -8.26 26.88 -15.28
N PRO A 316 -7.95 28.18 -15.42
CA PRO A 316 -8.88 29.20 -15.87
C PRO A 316 -9.01 29.27 -17.40
N GLY A 317 -9.93 30.11 -17.85
CA GLY A 317 -10.13 30.40 -19.27
C GLY A 317 -10.50 29.14 -20.07
N ASN A 318 -9.95 29.03 -21.29
CA ASN A 318 -10.10 27.81 -22.09
C ASN A 318 -9.08 26.71 -21.75
N GLY A 319 -8.14 26.97 -20.83
CA GLY A 319 -7.15 26.02 -20.36
C GLY A 319 -6.01 25.68 -21.34
N ALA A 320 -5.89 26.33 -22.51
CA ALA A 320 -4.93 25.94 -23.54
C ALA A 320 -3.45 26.17 -23.16
N GLY A 321 -3.19 27.08 -22.20
CA GLY A 321 -1.86 27.34 -21.66
C GLY A 321 -1.34 26.20 -20.77
N GLY A 322 -2.23 25.35 -20.28
CA GLY A 322 -1.87 24.24 -19.40
C GLY A 322 -1.44 24.71 -18.01
N CYS A 323 -0.55 23.95 -17.38
CA CYS A 323 -0.15 24.19 -16.01
C CYS A 323 1.11 25.06 -15.93
N ASP A 324 0.96 26.34 -16.28
CA ASP A 324 2.05 27.32 -16.36
C ASP A 324 2.11 28.28 -15.17
N GLY A 325 1.16 28.21 -14.24
CA GLY A 325 1.05 29.11 -13.09
C GLY A 325 0.46 30.50 -13.39
N ALA A 326 0.35 30.90 -14.66
CA ALA A 326 -0.28 32.14 -15.07
C ALA A 326 -1.81 32.00 -15.05
N ALA A 327 -2.54 33.06 -15.38
CA ALA A 327 -3.98 32.97 -15.61
C ALA A 327 -4.53 34.01 -16.58
N ASP A 328 -3.81 35.12 -16.76
CA ASP A 328 -4.21 36.20 -17.63
C ASP A 328 -3.45 36.11 -18.96
N GLY A 329 -4.19 36.10 -20.08
CA GLY A 329 -3.62 36.11 -21.44
C GLY A 329 -3.07 34.77 -21.96
N THR A 330 -2.64 33.85 -21.09
CA THR A 330 -2.11 32.53 -21.50
C THR A 330 -3.15 31.41 -21.48
N ASN A 331 -4.28 31.59 -20.78
CA ASN A 331 -5.23 30.52 -20.44
C ASN A 331 -4.55 29.32 -19.73
N GLY A 332 -3.46 29.55 -19.01
CA GLY A 332 -2.85 28.55 -18.14
C GLY A 332 -3.25 28.75 -16.67
N GLY A 333 -2.78 27.89 -15.78
CA GLY A 333 -3.16 27.88 -14.36
C GLY A 333 -2.14 27.19 -13.44
N ALA A 334 -2.30 27.34 -12.13
CA ALA A 334 -1.59 26.54 -11.14
C ALA A 334 -2.29 25.19 -10.99
N CYS A 335 -1.87 24.22 -11.80
CA CYS A 335 -2.46 22.89 -11.87
C CYS A 335 -1.40 21.80 -12.03
N ALA A 336 -1.82 20.55 -11.96
CA ALA A 336 -1.06 19.38 -12.39
C ALA A 336 -1.88 18.63 -13.44
N TYR A 337 -1.30 18.35 -14.60
CA TYR A 337 -1.96 17.66 -15.71
C TYR A 337 -1.31 16.31 -15.99
N TYR A 338 -2.12 15.26 -15.94
CA TYR A 338 -1.68 13.86 -16.06
C TYR A 338 -1.91 13.28 -17.46
N GLY A 339 -1.90 14.12 -18.49
CA GLY A 339 -2.11 13.69 -19.87
C GLY A 339 -3.58 13.40 -20.21
N LYS A 340 -3.84 12.99 -21.46
CA LYS A 340 -5.20 12.75 -21.98
C LYS A 340 -5.87 11.55 -21.30
N ALA A 341 -7.20 11.54 -21.34
CA ALA A 341 -8.03 10.43 -20.85
C ALA A 341 -8.04 9.27 -21.87
N ASP A 342 -6.87 8.69 -22.10
CA ASP A 342 -6.69 7.42 -22.79
C ASP A 342 -5.71 6.54 -22.01
N GLU A 343 -5.23 5.46 -22.63
CA GLU A 343 -4.33 4.50 -21.97
C GLU A 343 -3.01 5.10 -21.48
N THR A 344 -2.66 6.34 -21.86
CA THR A 344 -1.40 6.98 -21.47
C THR A 344 -1.52 8.07 -20.41
N GLY A 345 -2.71 8.31 -19.83
CA GLY A 345 -2.88 9.39 -18.83
C GLY A 345 -3.83 9.08 -17.67
N GLY A 346 -3.88 10.01 -16.71
CA GLY A 346 -4.68 9.92 -15.49
C GLY A 346 -3.88 9.52 -14.25
N VAL A 347 -4.52 9.63 -13.06
CA VAL A 347 -3.87 9.39 -11.76
C VAL A 347 -3.26 7.98 -11.68
N GLY A 348 -3.98 6.95 -12.10
CA GLY A 348 -3.48 5.56 -12.10
C GLY A 348 -2.37 5.24 -13.10
N ARG A 349 -1.84 6.25 -13.81
CA ARG A 349 -0.69 6.13 -14.72
C ARG A 349 0.51 6.95 -14.26
N THR A 350 0.36 7.66 -13.13
CA THR A 350 1.48 8.31 -12.47
C THR A 350 2.40 7.27 -11.84
N LYS A 351 3.65 7.61 -11.58
CA LYS A 351 4.60 6.72 -10.91
C LYS A 351 4.30 6.53 -9.43
N TRP A 352 3.52 7.43 -8.84
CA TRP A 352 3.27 7.49 -7.40
C TRP A 352 1.94 6.86 -6.97
N ALA A 353 1.07 6.49 -7.91
CA ALA A 353 -0.23 5.86 -7.67
C ALA A 353 -0.16 4.35 -7.90
#